data_AF-A0A849EIH3-F1
#
_entry.id   AF-A0A849EIH3-F1
#
_cell.length_a   1.000
_cell.length_b   1.000
_cell.length_c   1.000
_cell.angle_alpha   90.00
_cell.angle_beta   90.00
_cell.angle_gamma   90.00
#
_symmetry.space_group_name_H-M   'P 1'
#
loop_
_entity.id
_entity.type
_entity.pdbx_description
1 polymer ?
#
loop_
_entity_poly.entity_id
_entity_poly.type
_entity_poly.pdbx_seq_one_letter_code
_entity_poly.pdbx_strand_id
1 'polypeptide(L)'
;MGKEIKIGKSIIHTERAKVTGSQVLIDNEPFYKIGNSDTMRPFFMSIVSESNHWMFISSNGGLSAGRKNSEYALFPYYTDDKITESAEITGSKTIVRVKRNKDTFLWEPFSDKYKGLYTISRNLYKNMYGNKVIFEEINEDLQLTFSYQWNSSNQFGFVKRTKLSSQSEEDIKVEILDGIQNILPYGVTTELQNTRSNLVDAYKKNELLPSCGLGIYALSAIIVDRAEPSEALKANVAWSIGFKKPTYLVSSLQLQNFKEGRSLTQETDIRAEKGAY
;
A
#
# COMPACT_ATOMS: atom_id res chain seq x y z
N MET A 1 -36.42 4.78 -1.75
CA MET A 1 -35.41 5.28 -2.69
C MET A 1 -34.71 6.48 -2.04
N GLY A 2 -33.39 6.42 -1.91
CA GLY A 2 -32.60 7.55 -1.40
C GLY A 2 -32.66 8.74 -2.37
N LYS A 3 -32.36 9.94 -1.88
CA LYS A 3 -32.18 11.12 -2.74
C LYS A 3 -30.90 10.97 -3.56
N GLU A 4 -30.96 11.26 -4.86
CA GLU A 4 -29.76 11.35 -5.70
C GLU A 4 -28.89 12.53 -5.22
N ILE A 5 -27.63 12.24 -4.89
CA ILE A 5 -26.65 13.24 -4.43
C ILE A 5 -25.62 13.41 -5.55
N LYS A 6 -25.30 14.67 -5.88
CA LYS A 6 -24.29 15.02 -6.88
C LYS A 6 -23.16 15.83 -6.26
N ILE A 7 -21.95 15.62 -6.75
CA ILE A 7 -20.80 16.52 -6.53
C ILE A 7 -20.43 17.10 -7.89
N GLY A 8 -20.70 18.39 -8.08
CA GLY A 8 -20.56 19.04 -9.40
C GLY A 8 -21.47 18.36 -10.43
N LYS A 9 -20.88 17.80 -11.50
CA LYS A 9 -21.61 17.07 -12.55
C LYS A 9 -21.70 15.56 -12.30
N SER A 10 -20.99 15.04 -11.30
CA SER A 10 -20.90 13.60 -11.03
C SER A 10 -21.99 13.16 -10.06
N ILE A 11 -22.62 12.02 -10.35
CA ILE A 11 -23.54 11.34 -9.43
C ILE A 11 -22.69 10.57 -8.42
N ILE A 12 -23.08 10.60 -7.15
CA ILE A 12 -22.44 9.82 -6.10
C ILE A 12 -23.22 8.53 -5.86
N HIS A 13 -22.56 7.40 -6.10
CA HIS A 13 -23.04 6.08 -5.74
C HIS A 13 -22.96 5.91 -4.21
N THR A 14 -24.11 5.89 -3.54
CA THR A 14 -24.22 5.76 -2.08
C THR A 14 -24.78 4.40 -1.63
N GLU A 15 -25.03 3.49 -2.57
CA GLU A 15 -25.59 2.18 -2.25
C GLU A 15 -24.62 1.39 -1.38
N ARG A 16 -25.14 0.83 -0.28
CA ARG A 16 -24.38 -0.05 0.60
C ARG A 16 -24.81 -1.48 0.35
N ALA A 17 -23.96 -2.23 -0.34
CA ALA A 17 -24.17 -3.65 -0.52
C ALA A 17 -24.13 -4.39 0.83
N LYS A 18 -24.86 -5.50 0.93
CA LYS A 18 -24.88 -6.32 2.15
C LYS A 18 -23.54 -7.05 2.31
N VAL A 19 -23.01 -7.07 3.54
CA VAL A 19 -21.84 -7.89 3.87
C VAL A 19 -22.20 -9.37 3.72
N THR A 20 -21.33 -10.13 3.06
CA THR A 20 -21.48 -11.58 2.90
C THR A 20 -20.21 -12.30 3.33
N GLY A 21 -20.34 -13.56 3.77
CA GLY A 21 -19.24 -14.41 4.17
C GLY A 21 -19.31 -15.73 3.41
N SER A 22 -18.18 -16.19 2.85
CA SER A 22 -18.12 -17.46 2.12
C SER A 22 -16.73 -18.07 2.15
N GLN A 23 -16.64 -19.39 1.97
CA GLN A 23 -15.37 -20.06 1.70
C GLN A 23 -15.13 -20.12 0.19
N VAL A 24 -13.92 -19.81 -0.23
CA VAL A 24 -13.50 -19.83 -1.64
C VAL A 24 -12.13 -20.49 -1.76
N LEU A 25 -11.83 -21.00 -2.96
CA LEU A 25 -10.50 -21.49 -3.31
C LEU A 25 -9.80 -20.46 -4.20
N ILE A 26 -8.60 -20.04 -3.80
CA ILE A 26 -7.73 -19.14 -4.58
C ILE A 26 -6.39 -19.86 -4.71
N ASP A 27 -5.95 -20.11 -5.95
CA ASP A 27 -4.72 -20.87 -6.24
C ASP A 27 -4.62 -22.21 -5.49
N ASN A 28 -5.73 -22.97 -5.46
CA ASN A 28 -5.89 -24.24 -4.72
C ASN A 28 -5.72 -24.14 -3.19
N GLU A 29 -5.81 -22.94 -2.62
CA GLU A 29 -5.76 -22.72 -1.17
C GLU A 29 -7.11 -22.19 -0.65
N PRO A 30 -7.60 -22.67 0.50
CA PRO A 30 -8.88 -22.21 1.05
C PRO A 30 -8.75 -20.85 1.76
N PHE A 31 -9.65 -19.94 1.39
CA PHE A 31 -9.81 -18.61 1.99
C PHE A 31 -11.23 -18.40 2.50
N TYR A 32 -11.36 -17.62 3.57
CA TYR A 32 -12.62 -17.00 3.93
C TYR A 32 -12.71 -15.62 3.28
N LYS A 33 -13.73 -15.41 2.45
CA LYS A 33 -14.07 -14.15 1.79
C LYS A 33 -15.11 -13.41 2.61
N ILE A 34 -14.81 -12.16 2.96
CA ILE A 34 -15.78 -11.15 3.39
C ILE A 34 -16.07 -10.26 2.19
N GLY A 35 -17.26 -10.40 1.61
CA GLY A 35 -17.74 -9.58 0.52
C GLY A 35 -18.26 -8.24 1.02
N ASN A 36 -17.97 -7.15 0.28
CA ASN A 36 -18.33 -5.77 0.63
C ASN A 36 -17.76 -5.34 1.99
N SER A 37 -16.50 -5.69 2.26
CA SER A 37 -15.85 -5.49 3.55
C SER A 37 -15.72 -4.03 3.97
N ASP A 38 -15.76 -3.11 3.00
CA ASP A 38 -15.72 -1.66 3.20
C ASP A 38 -17.03 -1.07 3.77
N THR A 39 -18.11 -1.84 3.76
CA THR A 39 -19.39 -1.46 4.38
C THR A 39 -19.41 -1.74 5.90
N MET A 40 -18.41 -2.48 6.41
CA MET A 40 -18.18 -2.67 7.83
C MET A 40 -17.33 -1.51 8.39
N ARG A 41 -17.46 -1.24 9.69
CA ARG A 41 -16.43 -0.48 10.40
C ARG A 41 -15.09 -1.23 10.23
N PRO A 42 -14.00 -0.55 9.86
CA PRO A 42 -12.70 -1.20 9.76
C PRO A 42 -12.35 -1.94 11.04
N PHE A 43 -11.84 -3.16 10.91
CA PHE A 43 -11.47 -4.02 12.02
C PHE A 43 -10.04 -4.52 11.88
N PHE A 44 -9.41 -4.81 13.00
CA PHE A 44 -7.98 -5.08 13.08
C PHE A 44 -7.67 -6.57 13.08
N MET A 45 -6.61 -6.97 12.38
CA MET A 45 -6.19 -8.36 12.23
C MET A 45 -4.70 -8.51 12.51
N SER A 46 -4.33 -9.69 13.04
CA SER A 46 -2.95 -10.16 13.05
C SER A 46 -2.76 -11.22 11.96
N ILE A 47 -1.69 -11.07 11.18
CA ILE A 47 -1.27 -12.05 10.18
C ILE A 47 -0.08 -12.83 10.74
N VAL A 48 -0.29 -14.13 10.94
CA VAL A 48 0.71 -14.99 11.58
C VAL A 48 1.82 -15.38 10.60
N SER A 49 2.98 -15.74 11.14
CA SER A 49 4.12 -16.25 10.38
C SER A 49 4.76 -17.41 11.14
N GLU A 50 5.32 -18.37 10.41
CA GLU A 50 6.13 -19.46 10.99
C GLU A 50 7.54 -19.01 11.42
N SER A 51 7.97 -17.84 10.96
CA SER A 51 9.25 -17.22 11.33
C SER A 51 9.01 -16.08 12.34
N ASN A 52 9.77 -14.99 12.27
CA ASN A 52 9.71 -13.87 13.19
C ASN A 52 8.99 -12.64 12.62
N HIS A 53 8.15 -12.78 11.59
CA HIS A 53 7.38 -11.66 11.06
C HIS A 53 6.21 -11.34 11.99
N TRP A 54 5.93 -10.06 12.15
CA TRP A 54 4.70 -9.57 12.74
C TRP A 54 4.04 -8.60 11.76
N MET A 55 2.73 -8.72 11.58
CA MET A 55 1.95 -7.79 10.76
C MET A 55 0.58 -7.60 11.41
N PHE A 56 0.31 -6.34 11.73
CA PHE A 56 -0.96 -5.88 12.25
C PHE A 56 -1.60 -5.00 11.19
N ILE A 57 -2.76 -5.41 10.69
CA ILE A 57 -3.38 -4.81 9.51
C ILE A 57 -4.89 -4.68 9.69
N SER A 58 -5.40 -3.50 9.37
CA SER A 58 -6.82 -3.18 9.37
C SER A 58 -7.47 -3.64 8.07
N SER A 59 -8.78 -3.92 8.10
CA SER A 59 -9.56 -4.34 6.93
C SER A 59 -9.66 -3.27 5.83
N ASN A 60 -9.23 -2.03 6.10
CA ASN A 60 -9.08 -0.96 5.09
C ASN A 60 -7.66 -0.89 4.47
N GLY A 61 -6.74 -1.77 4.86
CA GLY A 61 -5.38 -1.85 4.32
C GLY A 61 -4.32 -1.09 5.12
N GLY A 62 -4.70 -0.26 6.10
CA GLY A 62 -3.75 0.38 7.01
C GLY A 62 -3.01 -0.66 7.85
N LEU A 63 -1.67 -0.59 7.91
CA LEU A 63 -0.87 -1.61 8.57
C LEU A 63 0.37 -1.08 9.29
N SER A 64 0.83 -1.87 10.24
CA SER A 64 2.21 -1.88 10.72
C SER A 64 2.76 -3.29 10.59
N ALA A 65 4.01 -3.41 10.13
CA ALA A 65 4.65 -4.70 9.94
C ALA A 65 6.16 -4.59 10.18
N GLY A 66 6.78 -5.71 10.56
CA GLY A 66 8.22 -5.81 10.76
C GLY A 66 8.64 -7.22 11.10
N ARG A 67 9.89 -7.38 11.54
CA ARG A 67 10.42 -8.67 12.02
C ARG A 67 10.91 -8.54 13.46
N LYS A 68 10.90 -9.63 14.23
CA LYS A 68 11.35 -9.72 15.62
C LYS A 68 10.54 -8.87 16.62
N ASN A 69 10.57 -7.54 16.52
CA ASN A 69 9.82 -6.61 17.37
C ASN A 69 9.67 -5.24 16.69
N SER A 70 9.05 -4.27 17.37
CA SER A 70 8.74 -2.94 16.83
C SER A 70 9.97 -2.09 16.47
N GLU A 71 11.15 -2.38 17.05
CA GLU A 71 12.40 -1.67 16.72
C GLU A 71 12.97 -2.04 15.34
N TYR A 72 12.41 -3.07 14.70
CA TYR A 72 12.74 -3.48 13.33
C TYR A 72 11.48 -3.46 12.45
N ALA A 73 10.72 -2.37 12.59
CA ALA A 73 9.52 -2.11 11.80
C ALA A 73 9.87 -1.72 10.35
N LEU A 74 9.08 -2.24 9.40
CA LEU A 74 9.04 -1.80 8.01
C LEU A 74 8.11 -0.59 7.84
N PHE A 75 7.00 -0.57 8.57
CA PHE A 75 6.03 0.54 8.63
C PHE A 75 5.86 1.00 10.08
N PRO A 76 5.62 2.29 10.36
CA PRO A 76 5.55 2.82 11.72
C PRO A 76 4.65 2.02 12.66
N TYR A 77 5.15 1.76 13.88
CA TYR A 77 4.42 1.01 14.91
C TYR A 77 3.63 1.97 15.81
N TYR A 78 2.34 2.06 15.56
CA TYR A 78 1.38 2.92 16.27
C TYR A 78 0.25 2.11 16.90
N THR A 79 -0.63 2.78 17.65
CA THR A 79 -1.89 2.21 18.11
C THR A 79 -2.82 1.88 16.93
N ASP A 80 -3.73 0.93 17.11
CA ASP A 80 -4.54 0.36 16.03
C ASP A 80 -5.49 1.37 15.37
N ASP A 81 -6.00 2.34 16.14
CA ASP A 81 -6.73 3.52 15.67
C ASP A 81 -5.90 4.31 14.64
N LYS A 82 -4.68 4.71 15.01
CA LYS A 82 -3.77 5.46 14.13
C LYS A 82 -3.31 4.65 12.93
N ILE A 83 -3.08 3.34 13.10
CA ILE A 83 -2.75 2.45 11.98
C ILE A 83 -3.90 2.42 10.98
N THR A 84 -5.14 2.25 11.45
CA THR A 84 -6.35 2.24 10.62
C THR A 84 -6.54 3.56 9.89
N GLU A 85 -6.34 4.69 10.56
CA GLU A 85 -6.43 6.04 9.97
C GLU A 85 -5.33 6.34 8.93
N SER A 86 -4.21 5.60 8.98
CA SER A 86 -3.05 5.85 8.14
C SER A 86 -3.09 5.18 6.75
N ALA A 87 -4.14 4.43 6.41
CA ALA A 87 -4.23 3.64 5.17
C ALA A 87 -3.95 4.45 3.88
N GLU A 88 -4.25 5.75 3.87
CA GLU A 88 -3.99 6.64 2.74
C GLU A 88 -2.52 7.01 2.54
N ILE A 89 -1.71 6.92 3.59
CA ILE A 89 -0.33 7.46 3.64
C ILE A 89 0.73 6.43 4.06
N THR A 90 0.33 5.24 4.53
CA THR A 90 1.23 4.17 4.96
C THR A 90 0.81 2.85 4.35
N GLY A 91 1.77 2.07 3.84
CA GLY A 91 1.49 0.75 3.29
C GLY A 91 1.19 0.77 1.80
N SER A 92 0.29 -0.10 1.36
CA SER A 92 -0.03 -0.28 -0.06
C SER A 92 -0.63 0.99 -0.66
N LYS A 93 -0.15 1.41 -1.84
CA LYS A 93 -0.76 2.47 -2.63
C LYS A 93 -0.72 2.11 -4.11
N THR A 94 -1.86 2.29 -4.78
CA THR A 94 -2.03 1.98 -6.20
C THR A 94 -2.85 3.07 -6.85
N ILE A 95 -2.39 3.58 -7.99
CA ILE A 95 -3.06 4.57 -8.81
C ILE A 95 -3.04 4.06 -10.26
N VAL A 96 -4.21 4.02 -10.89
CA VAL A 96 -4.40 3.52 -12.25
C VAL A 96 -5.00 4.62 -13.11
N ARG A 97 -4.40 4.89 -14.26
CA ARG A 97 -4.99 5.69 -15.34
C ARG A 97 -5.44 4.76 -16.44
N VAL A 98 -6.73 4.82 -16.76
CA VAL A 98 -7.39 3.94 -17.73
C VAL A 98 -7.78 4.78 -18.94
N LYS A 99 -7.23 4.46 -20.11
CA LYS A 99 -7.57 5.14 -21.37
C LYS A 99 -8.70 4.39 -22.04
N ARG A 100 -9.85 5.06 -22.22
CA ARG A 100 -10.99 4.56 -23.01
C ARG A 100 -11.42 5.64 -23.98
N ASN A 101 -11.46 5.31 -25.27
CA ASN A 101 -11.75 6.26 -26.34
C ASN A 101 -10.82 7.50 -26.28
N LYS A 102 -11.40 8.70 -26.14
CA LYS A 102 -10.67 9.97 -26.03
C LYS A 102 -10.38 10.38 -24.58
N ASP A 103 -10.95 9.66 -23.61
CA ASP A 103 -10.93 10.04 -22.21
C ASP A 103 -9.93 9.20 -21.41
N THR A 104 -9.40 9.80 -20.34
CA THR A 104 -8.55 9.12 -19.36
C THR A 104 -9.23 9.18 -18.01
N PHE A 105 -9.51 8.01 -17.45
CA PHE A 105 -10.16 7.83 -16.16
C PHE A 105 -9.10 7.55 -15.09
N LEU A 106 -9.22 8.20 -13.94
CA LEU A 106 -8.36 7.97 -12.79
C LEU A 106 -9.08 7.04 -11.80
N TRP A 107 -8.40 5.97 -11.38
CA TRP A 107 -8.89 5.05 -10.36
C TRP A 107 -7.79 4.82 -9.32
N GLU A 108 -8.13 4.93 -8.04
CA GLU A 108 -7.21 4.73 -6.91
C GLU A 108 -7.81 3.64 -5.99
N PRO A 109 -7.57 2.34 -6.29
CA PRO A 109 -8.12 1.24 -5.50
C PRO A 109 -7.78 1.38 -4.01
N PHE A 110 -8.73 1.03 -3.15
CA PHE A 110 -8.64 1.11 -1.69
C PHE A 110 -8.51 2.52 -1.10
N SER A 111 -8.55 3.57 -1.93
CA SER A 111 -8.63 4.95 -1.45
C SER A 111 -10.07 5.41 -1.27
N ASP A 112 -10.30 6.26 -0.27
CA ASP A 112 -11.61 6.89 -0.05
C ASP A 112 -11.71 8.30 -0.68
N LYS A 113 -10.66 8.79 -1.35
CA LYS A 113 -10.62 10.14 -1.96
C LYS A 113 -11.70 10.37 -3.02
N TYR A 114 -12.06 9.33 -3.76
CA TYR A 114 -13.02 9.37 -4.87
C TYR A 114 -14.24 8.50 -4.58
N LYS A 115 -14.54 8.26 -3.30
CA LYS A 115 -15.60 7.35 -2.88
C LYS A 115 -16.94 7.75 -3.48
N GLY A 116 -17.59 6.78 -4.12
CA GLY A 116 -18.88 6.95 -4.76
C GLY A 116 -18.82 7.59 -6.15
N LEU A 117 -17.65 7.91 -6.71
CA LEU A 117 -17.57 8.30 -8.13
C LEU A 117 -17.60 7.10 -9.09
N TYR A 118 -17.28 5.91 -8.59
CA TYR A 118 -17.39 4.65 -9.31
C TYR A 118 -18.28 3.67 -8.56
N THR A 119 -18.93 2.79 -9.30
CA THR A 119 -19.53 1.57 -8.77
C THR A 119 -18.42 0.57 -8.45
N ILE A 120 -18.14 0.38 -7.16
CA ILE A 120 -17.07 -0.51 -6.69
C ILE A 120 -17.59 -1.55 -5.70
N SER A 121 -16.91 -2.70 -5.63
CA SER A 121 -17.02 -3.65 -4.52
C SER A 121 -15.64 -3.98 -3.96
N ARG A 122 -15.50 -3.94 -2.62
CA ARG A 122 -14.27 -4.34 -1.93
C ARG A 122 -14.46 -5.65 -1.21
N ASN A 123 -13.57 -6.59 -1.46
CA ASN A 123 -13.57 -7.89 -0.83
C ASN A 123 -12.27 -8.09 -0.04
N LEU A 124 -12.38 -8.74 1.11
CA LEU A 124 -11.25 -9.09 1.95
C LEU A 124 -11.20 -10.61 2.11
N TYR A 125 -10.00 -11.18 1.95
CA TYR A 125 -9.79 -12.60 2.07
C TYR A 125 -8.70 -12.89 3.09
N LYS A 126 -8.90 -13.89 3.93
CA LYS A 126 -7.86 -14.45 4.81
C LYS A 126 -7.85 -15.96 4.66
N ASN A 127 -6.67 -16.54 4.46
CA ASN A 127 -6.57 -17.99 4.30
C ASN A 127 -6.83 -18.72 5.62
N MET A 128 -7.14 -20.01 5.55
CA MET A 128 -7.44 -20.83 6.73
C MET A 128 -6.28 -20.91 7.74
N TYR A 129 -5.03 -20.80 7.27
CA TYR A 129 -3.85 -20.78 8.13
C TYR A 129 -3.57 -19.41 8.77
N GLY A 130 -4.24 -18.36 8.28
CA GLY A 130 -4.15 -17.00 8.79
C GLY A 130 -2.85 -16.26 8.47
N ASN A 131 -1.97 -16.80 7.63
CA ASN A 131 -0.68 -16.22 7.24
C ASN A 131 -0.70 -15.47 5.89
N LYS A 132 -1.86 -15.42 5.22
CA LYS A 132 -2.07 -14.65 3.99
C LYS A 132 -3.36 -13.84 4.08
N VAL A 133 -3.30 -12.61 3.57
CA VAL A 133 -4.47 -11.72 3.43
C VAL A 133 -4.47 -11.11 2.04
N ILE A 134 -5.64 -11.07 1.40
CA ILE A 134 -5.86 -10.48 0.07
C ILE A 134 -6.88 -9.36 0.20
N PHE A 135 -6.56 -8.22 -0.40
CA PHE A 135 -7.47 -7.11 -0.62
C PHE A 135 -7.82 -7.08 -2.10
N GLU A 136 -9.10 -6.97 -2.42
CA GLU A 136 -9.60 -6.90 -3.80
C GLU A 136 -10.58 -5.74 -3.93
N GLU A 137 -10.43 -4.94 -4.97
CA GLU A 137 -11.41 -3.96 -5.39
C GLU A 137 -11.78 -4.22 -6.85
N ILE A 138 -13.07 -4.37 -7.09
CA ILE A 138 -13.66 -4.48 -8.42
C ILE A 138 -14.27 -3.11 -8.74
N ASN A 139 -13.86 -2.52 -9.85
CA ASN A 139 -14.47 -1.33 -10.41
C ASN A 139 -15.33 -1.75 -11.61
N GLU A 140 -16.65 -1.72 -11.41
CA GLU A 140 -17.62 -2.22 -12.39
C GLU A 140 -17.69 -1.30 -13.62
N ASP A 141 -17.60 0.01 -13.41
CA ASP A 141 -17.66 1.01 -14.49
C ASP A 141 -16.45 0.90 -15.43
N LEU A 142 -15.27 0.63 -14.86
CA LEU A 142 -14.03 0.43 -15.61
C LEU A 142 -13.80 -1.02 -16.03
N GLN A 143 -14.62 -1.97 -15.58
CA GLN A 143 -14.45 -3.41 -15.80
C GLN A 143 -13.02 -3.89 -15.50
N LEU A 144 -12.51 -3.44 -14.35
CA LEU A 144 -11.18 -3.79 -13.85
C LEU A 144 -11.28 -4.30 -12.43
N THR A 145 -10.45 -5.29 -12.09
CA THR A 145 -10.22 -5.73 -10.72
C THR A 145 -8.76 -5.58 -10.38
N PHE A 146 -8.49 -4.93 -9.26
CA PHE A 146 -7.17 -4.83 -8.67
C PHE A 146 -7.18 -5.60 -7.35
N SER A 147 -6.17 -6.44 -7.16
CA SER A 147 -5.96 -7.11 -5.88
C SER A 147 -4.51 -7.13 -5.48
N TYR A 148 -4.27 -7.13 -4.17
CA TYR A 148 -2.96 -7.39 -3.61
C TYR A 148 -3.01 -8.36 -2.44
N GLN A 149 -1.98 -9.17 -2.31
CA GLN A 149 -1.84 -10.19 -1.28
C GLN A 149 -0.56 -9.96 -0.48
N TRP A 150 -0.66 -9.94 0.84
CA TRP A 150 0.49 -9.99 1.73
C TRP A 150 0.86 -11.43 2.09
N ASN A 151 2.15 -11.73 2.01
CA ASN A 151 2.76 -13.00 2.39
C ASN A 151 4.04 -12.74 3.20
N SER A 152 4.50 -13.76 3.93
CA SER A 152 5.81 -13.75 4.57
C SER A 152 6.75 -14.78 3.93
N SER A 153 8.04 -14.46 3.89
CA SER A 153 9.14 -15.32 3.45
C SER A 153 10.29 -15.18 4.42
N ASN A 154 10.78 -16.28 4.98
CA ASN A 154 11.91 -16.21 5.91
C ASN A 154 13.16 -15.57 5.26
N GLN A 155 13.38 -15.87 3.98
CA GLN A 155 14.53 -15.38 3.20
C GLN A 155 14.34 -13.94 2.71
N PHE A 156 13.15 -13.58 2.23
CA PHE A 156 12.92 -12.30 1.52
C PHE A 156 12.10 -11.27 2.30
N GLY A 157 11.61 -11.59 3.50
CA GLY A 157 10.78 -10.68 4.29
C GLY A 157 9.32 -10.72 3.85
N PHE A 158 8.70 -9.54 3.70
CA PHE A 158 7.31 -9.44 3.25
C PHE A 158 7.21 -9.44 1.73
N VAL A 159 6.23 -10.16 1.20
CA VAL A 159 5.97 -10.25 -0.24
C VAL A 159 4.55 -9.76 -0.53
N LYS A 160 4.44 -8.56 -1.11
CA LYS A 160 3.20 -8.02 -1.70
C LYS A 160 3.09 -8.53 -3.14
N ARG A 161 2.11 -9.39 -3.43
CA ARG A 161 1.78 -9.82 -4.80
C ARG A 161 0.61 -9.00 -5.31
N THR A 162 0.73 -8.38 -6.47
CA THR A 162 -0.35 -7.59 -7.07
C THR A 162 -0.86 -8.22 -8.35
N LYS A 163 -2.14 -8.02 -8.63
CA LYS A 163 -2.81 -8.46 -9.84
C LYS A 163 -3.77 -7.38 -10.30
N LEU A 164 -3.69 -7.02 -11.57
CA LEU A 164 -4.69 -6.21 -12.27
C LEU A 164 -5.26 -7.07 -13.39
N SER A 165 -6.58 -7.24 -13.42
CA SER A 165 -7.27 -7.99 -14.46
C SER A 165 -8.42 -7.18 -15.03
N SER A 166 -8.68 -7.33 -16.33
CA SER A 166 -9.88 -6.79 -16.96
C SER A 166 -10.94 -7.87 -17.12
N GLN A 167 -12.20 -7.47 -16.98
CA GLN A 167 -13.38 -8.24 -17.35
C GLN A 167 -13.98 -7.78 -18.68
N SER A 168 -13.32 -6.83 -19.37
CA SER A 168 -13.77 -6.34 -20.66
C SER A 168 -13.40 -7.31 -21.77
N GLU A 169 -14.24 -7.38 -22.80
CA GLU A 169 -13.94 -8.09 -24.04
C GLU A 169 -13.00 -7.27 -24.95
N GLU A 170 -12.84 -5.97 -24.68
CA GLU A 170 -12.01 -5.05 -25.44
C GLU A 170 -10.63 -4.85 -24.79
N ASP A 171 -9.63 -4.53 -25.62
CA ASP A 171 -8.31 -4.15 -25.15
C ASP A 171 -8.34 -2.83 -24.39
N ILE A 172 -7.96 -2.86 -23.11
CA ILE A 172 -7.87 -1.67 -22.26
C ILE A 172 -6.41 -1.23 -22.12
N LYS A 173 -6.13 0.02 -22.46
CA LYS A 173 -4.83 0.63 -22.19
C LYS A 173 -4.79 1.21 -20.78
N VAL A 174 -3.90 0.68 -19.95
CA VAL A 174 -3.69 1.10 -18.57
C VAL A 174 -2.28 1.63 -18.35
N GLU A 175 -2.16 2.67 -17.53
CA GLU A 175 -0.91 3.13 -16.92
C GLU A 175 -1.07 2.95 -15.41
N ILE A 176 -0.10 2.32 -14.74
CA ILE A 176 -0.18 1.97 -13.32
C ILE A 176 1.02 2.52 -12.56
N LEU A 177 0.75 3.09 -11.38
CA LEU A 177 1.71 3.37 -10.33
C LEU A 177 1.28 2.52 -9.13
N ASP A 178 2.05 1.48 -8.80
CA ASP A 178 1.77 0.56 -7.70
C ASP A 178 3.00 0.42 -6.83
N GLY A 179 2.80 0.43 -5.51
CA GLY A 179 3.90 0.43 -4.58
C GLY A 179 3.50 0.29 -3.12
N ILE A 180 4.45 0.66 -2.26
CA ILE A 180 4.27 0.85 -0.82
C ILE A 180 4.88 2.19 -0.39
N GLN A 181 4.32 2.82 0.64
CA GLN A 181 4.76 4.15 1.13
C GLN A 181 4.89 4.22 2.64
N ASN A 182 5.63 5.24 3.09
CA ASN A 182 6.02 5.45 4.49
C ASN A 182 6.85 4.28 5.05
N ILE A 183 7.76 3.78 4.23
CA ILE A 183 8.77 2.79 4.62
C ILE A 183 9.69 3.44 5.65
N LEU A 184 9.88 2.78 6.79
CA LEU A 184 10.83 3.22 7.80
C LEU A 184 12.26 2.88 7.39
N PRO A 185 13.24 3.76 7.65
CA PRO A 185 14.63 3.36 7.62
C PRO A 185 14.98 2.51 8.85
N TYR A 186 16.07 1.73 8.74
CA TYR A 186 16.61 0.99 9.88
C TYR A 186 17.09 1.93 10.98
N GLY A 187 16.94 1.53 12.25
CA GLY A 187 17.55 2.18 13.40
C GLY A 187 16.70 3.29 14.04
N VAL A 188 15.50 3.53 13.54
CA VAL A 188 14.52 4.42 14.18
C VAL A 188 13.80 3.65 15.29
N THR A 189 13.92 4.13 16.53
CA THR A 189 13.23 3.49 17.65
C THR A 189 11.73 3.76 17.61
N THR A 190 10.94 2.85 18.20
CA THR A 190 9.48 3.02 18.27
C THR A 190 9.12 4.33 18.96
N GLU A 191 9.80 4.65 20.06
CA GLU A 191 9.58 5.88 20.82
C GLU A 191 9.87 7.13 19.98
N LEU A 192 11.00 7.16 19.29
CA LEU A 192 11.40 8.32 18.47
C LEU A 192 10.41 8.53 17.31
N GLN A 193 9.99 7.45 16.65
CA GLN A 193 9.00 7.52 15.58
C GLN A 193 7.62 7.98 16.06
N ASN A 194 7.25 7.68 17.31
CA ASN A 194 5.98 8.09 17.91
C ASN A 194 5.97 9.53 18.40
N THR A 195 7.12 10.03 18.86
CA THR A 195 7.22 11.33 19.55
C THR A 195 7.78 12.44 18.68
N ARG A 196 8.67 12.11 17.71
CA ARG A 196 9.44 13.09 16.92
C ARG A 196 9.64 12.61 15.47
N SER A 197 8.58 12.12 14.82
CA SER A 197 8.65 11.61 13.43
C SER A 197 9.17 12.63 12.42
N ASN A 198 8.85 13.91 12.61
CA ASN A 198 9.37 15.03 11.80
C ASN A 198 10.90 15.22 11.94
N LEU A 199 11.46 14.99 13.13
CA LEU A 199 12.91 14.95 13.33
C LEU A 199 13.51 13.76 12.58
N VAL A 200 12.87 12.59 12.66
CA VAL A 200 13.32 11.40 11.92
C VAL A 200 13.34 11.67 10.42
N ASP A 201 12.31 12.35 9.89
CA ASP A 201 12.24 12.69 8.47
C ASP A 201 13.50 13.41 7.99
N ALA A 202 14.00 14.41 8.73
CA ALA A 202 15.22 15.15 8.37
C ALA A 202 16.48 14.29 8.20
N TYR A 203 16.52 13.10 8.81
CA TYR A 203 17.65 12.16 8.70
C TYR A 203 17.44 11.08 7.63
N LYS A 204 16.24 10.95 7.06
CA LYS A 204 15.93 9.93 6.04
C LYS A 204 16.74 10.14 4.78
N LYS A 205 17.26 9.03 4.26
CA LYS A 205 17.91 8.92 2.96
C LYS A 205 17.34 7.70 2.22
N ASN A 206 16.61 7.96 1.15
CA ASN A 206 15.98 6.96 0.30
C ASN A 206 16.75 6.92 -1.02
N GLU A 207 17.38 5.78 -1.32
CA GLU A 207 18.25 5.61 -2.47
C GLU A 207 17.74 4.51 -3.39
N LEU A 208 17.95 4.67 -4.69
CA LEU A 208 17.72 3.62 -5.67
C LEU A 208 19.06 3.12 -6.20
N LEU A 209 19.27 1.81 -6.19
CA LEU A 209 20.33 1.17 -6.95
C LEU A 209 19.80 0.83 -8.37
N PRO A 210 20.14 1.61 -9.41
CA PRO A 210 19.44 1.53 -10.69
C PRO A 210 19.71 0.25 -11.48
N SER A 211 20.83 -0.41 -11.23
CA SER A 211 21.22 -1.64 -11.94
C SER A 211 20.29 -2.82 -11.67
N CYS A 212 19.62 -2.84 -10.51
CA CYS A 212 18.69 -3.91 -10.12
C CYS A 212 17.33 -3.40 -9.62
N GLY A 213 17.12 -2.08 -9.55
CA GLY A 213 15.86 -1.50 -9.07
C GLY A 213 15.64 -1.73 -7.58
N LEU A 214 16.69 -1.78 -6.77
CA LEU A 214 16.59 -1.95 -5.31
C LEU A 214 16.47 -0.57 -4.63
N GLY A 215 15.36 -0.34 -3.94
CA GLY A 215 15.21 0.78 -3.01
C GLY A 215 15.87 0.49 -1.67
N ILE A 216 16.63 1.45 -1.15
CA ILE A 216 17.38 1.39 0.10
C ILE A 216 16.92 2.54 0.99
N TYR A 217 16.42 2.21 2.18
CA TYR A 217 15.84 3.16 3.14
C TYR A 217 16.69 3.17 4.40
N ALA A 218 17.50 4.21 4.55
CA ALA A 218 18.46 4.36 5.63
C ALA A 218 18.33 5.71 6.32
N LEU A 219 19.01 5.83 7.46
CA LEU A 219 19.30 7.13 8.06
C LEU A 219 20.66 7.60 7.56
N SER A 220 20.84 8.91 7.43
CA SER A 220 22.16 9.51 7.19
C SER A 220 23.11 9.32 8.38
N ALA A 221 22.57 9.27 9.59
CA ALA A 221 23.24 8.92 10.85
C ALA A 221 22.18 8.40 11.85
N ILE A 222 22.58 7.56 12.80
CA ILE A 222 21.70 7.16 13.90
C ILE A 222 21.45 8.37 14.80
N ILE A 223 20.19 8.59 15.16
CA ILE A 223 19.77 9.74 15.95
C ILE A 223 20.08 9.47 17.42
N VAL A 224 21.11 10.14 17.96
CA VAL A 224 21.54 10.04 19.35
C VAL A 224 21.74 11.44 19.96
N ASP A 225 21.50 11.56 21.26
CA ASP A 225 21.70 12.81 22.02
C ASP A 225 23.13 12.96 22.55
N ARG A 226 24.09 12.32 21.88
CA ARG A 226 25.52 12.37 22.22
C ARG A 226 26.27 13.03 21.08
N ALA A 227 27.22 13.89 21.43
CA ALA A 227 28.12 14.53 20.46
C ALA A 227 29.21 13.54 19.99
N GLU A 228 28.82 12.39 19.46
CA GLU A 228 29.70 11.36 18.93
C GLU A 228 29.22 10.88 17.54
N PRO A 229 30.13 10.41 16.67
CA PRO A 229 29.73 9.80 15.40
C PRO A 229 28.80 8.60 15.65
N SER A 230 27.68 8.55 14.93
CA SER A 230 26.72 7.46 15.02
C SER A 230 26.34 6.98 13.63
N GLU A 231 27.13 6.05 13.09
CA GLU A 231 27.00 5.54 11.72
C GLU A 231 25.77 4.64 11.55
N ALA A 232 25.02 4.84 10.47
CA ALA A 232 23.85 4.03 10.11
C ALA A 232 24.21 2.99 9.03
N LEU A 233 24.74 1.84 9.45
CA LEU A 233 25.32 0.83 8.56
C LEU A 233 24.34 -0.28 8.10
N LYS A 234 23.03 -0.05 8.25
CA LYS A 234 21.96 -0.98 7.85
C LYS A 234 20.78 -0.19 7.29
N ALA A 235 19.96 -0.87 6.50
CA ALA A 235 18.81 -0.27 5.84
C ALA A 235 17.65 -1.26 5.77
N ASN A 236 16.43 -0.74 5.64
CA ASN A 236 15.33 -1.51 5.07
C ASN A 236 15.45 -1.44 3.54
N VAL A 237 14.92 -2.45 2.85
CA VAL A 237 15.01 -2.52 1.39
C VAL A 237 13.67 -2.94 0.76
N ALA A 238 13.43 -2.48 -0.46
CA ALA A 238 12.30 -2.89 -1.29
C ALA A 238 12.76 -3.09 -2.74
N TRP A 239 12.17 -4.08 -3.42
CA TRP A 239 12.45 -4.38 -4.82
C TRP A 239 11.23 -5.03 -5.46
N SER A 240 11.18 -5.08 -6.79
CA SER A 240 10.07 -5.67 -7.53
C SER A 240 10.52 -6.47 -8.74
N ILE A 241 9.64 -7.38 -9.15
CA ILE A 241 9.74 -8.17 -10.38
C ILE A 241 8.40 -8.15 -11.09
N GLY A 242 8.39 -8.36 -12.40
CA GLY A 242 7.18 -8.48 -13.23
C GLY A 242 6.97 -7.35 -14.24
N PHE A 243 7.56 -6.17 -14.03
CA PHE A 243 7.52 -5.07 -14.99
C PHE A 243 8.81 -4.98 -15.81
N LYS A 244 8.68 -4.69 -17.12
CA LYS A 244 9.82 -4.43 -18.01
C LYS A 244 10.19 -2.95 -17.94
N LYS A 245 11.40 -2.63 -17.47
CA LYS A 245 11.95 -1.26 -17.40
C LYS A 245 10.98 -0.25 -16.74
N PRO A 246 10.51 -0.48 -15.50
CA PRO A 246 9.67 0.50 -14.82
C PRO A 246 10.48 1.76 -14.45
N THR A 247 9.77 2.87 -14.24
CA THR A 247 10.31 4.05 -13.56
C THR A 247 10.14 3.85 -12.07
N TYR A 248 11.23 3.96 -11.31
CA TYR A 248 11.20 3.82 -9.85
C TYR A 248 11.06 5.17 -9.15
N LEU A 249 10.21 5.23 -8.13
CA LEU A 249 10.11 6.32 -7.18
C LEU A 249 10.56 5.77 -5.82
N VAL A 250 11.36 6.53 -5.09
CA VAL A 250 11.79 6.16 -3.72
C VAL A 250 11.09 7.00 -2.65
N SER A 251 10.14 7.84 -3.06
CA SER A 251 9.31 8.73 -2.23
C SER A 251 7.90 8.90 -2.80
N SER A 252 6.99 9.49 -2.02
CA SER A 252 5.63 9.79 -2.48
C SER A 252 5.48 11.16 -3.18
N LEU A 253 6.58 11.86 -3.48
CA LEU A 253 6.54 13.24 -4.00
C LEU A 253 5.83 13.36 -5.36
N GLN A 254 5.99 12.36 -6.23
CA GLN A 254 5.46 12.41 -7.59
C GLN A 254 4.11 11.70 -7.78
N LEU A 255 3.45 11.27 -6.71
CA LEU A 255 2.11 10.63 -6.82
C LEU A 255 1.08 11.57 -7.46
N GLN A 256 1.13 12.87 -7.14
CA GLN A 256 0.22 13.85 -7.72
C GLN A 256 0.53 14.11 -9.20
N ASN A 257 1.81 14.11 -9.59
CA ASN A 257 2.21 14.23 -10.99
C ASN A 257 1.61 13.09 -11.83
N PHE A 258 1.63 11.86 -11.30
CA PHE A 258 1.00 10.72 -11.98
C PHE A 258 -0.51 10.91 -12.15
N LYS A 259 -1.22 11.35 -11.09
CA LYS A 259 -2.67 11.59 -11.10
C LYS A 259 -3.07 12.64 -12.14
N GLU A 260 -2.27 13.68 -12.28
CA GLU A 260 -2.48 14.79 -13.23
C GLU A 260 -1.98 14.49 -14.64
N GLY A 261 -1.42 13.31 -14.87
CA GLY A 261 -0.90 12.89 -16.17
C GLY A 261 0.39 13.59 -16.59
N ARG A 262 1.13 14.16 -15.64
CA ARG A 262 2.49 14.67 -15.85
C ARG A 262 3.49 13.52 -15.92
N SER A 263 4.61 13.75 -16.59
CA SER A 263 5.70 12.77 -16.64
C SER A 263 6.32 12.55 -15.26
N LEU A 264 6.75 11.32 -15.01
CA LEU A 264 7.52 10.97 -13.82
C LEU A 264 9.00 10.91 -14.16
N THR A 265 9.83 11.34 -13.21
CA THR A 265 11.28 11.21 -13.30
C THR A 265 11.74 10.16 -12.29
N GLN A 266 12.63 9.26 -12.70
CA GLN A 266 13.18 8.27 -11.78
C GLN A 266 13.93 8.94 -10.63
N GLU A 267 13.68 8.49 -9.41
CA GLU A 267 14.33 9.01 -8.20
C GLU A 267 15.52 8.12 -7.81
N THR A 268 16.67 8.71 -7.49
CA THR A 268 17.89 7.95 -7.13
C THR A 268 18.47 8.27 -5.75
N ASP A 269 18.36 9.51 -5.28
CA ASP A 269 18.73 9.94 -3.92
C ASP A 269 17.73 11.01 -3.49
N ILE A 270 16.82 10.64 -2.58
CA ILE A 270 15.84 11.55 -1.99
C ILE A 270 16.10 11.60 -0.49
N ARG A 271 16.24 12.81 0.04
CA ARG A 271 16.53 13.05 1.46
C ARG A 271 15.38 13.80 2.10
N ALA A 272 15.31 13.70 3.43
CA ALA A 272 14.32 14.43 4.24
C ALA A 272 12.85 14.07 3.95
N GLU A 273 12.58 12.95 3.29
CA GLU A 273 11.25 12.55 2.85
C GLU A 273 10.89 11.12 3.28
N LYS A 274 9.59 10.84 3.38
CA LYS A 274 9.09 9.49 3.66
C LYS A 274 9.44 8.55 2.50
N GLY A 275 10.02 7.40 2.84
CA GLY A 275 10.37 6.38 1.87
C GLY A 275 9.14 5.76 1.22
N ALA A 276 9.19 5.54 -0.08
CA ALA A 276 8.22 4.76 -0.85
C ALA A 276 8.94 3.88 -1.87
N TYR A 277 8.27 2.90 -2.45
CA TYR A 277 8.77 2.05 -3.52
C TYR A 277 7.63 1.71 -4.48
#